data_AF-A0A183LFY3-F1
#
_entry.id   AF-A0A183LFY3-F1
#
_cell.length_a   1.000
_cell.length_b   1.000
_cell.length_c   1.000
_cell.angle_alpha   90.00
_cell.angle_beta   90.00
_cell.angle_gamma   90.00
#
_symmetry.space_group_name_H-M   'P 1'
#
loop_
_entity.id
_entity.type
_entity.pdbx_description
1 polymer ?
#
loop_
_entity_poly.entity_id
_entity_poly.type
_entity_poly.pdbx_seq_one_letter_code
_entity_poly.pdbx_strand_id
1 'polypeptide(L)'
;MNCCFRLKTSMYGRIRILFLDPIHDNSLIKYLEGDLGTIIQESLKSDRFKQNDIEQNSYLWTESMLKSNQRIIYIETYGKCKFRFGIHQFVEVNQKVHLENNYINNN
;
A
#
# COMPACT_ATOMS: atom_id res chain seq x y z
N MET A 1 -7.22 17.15 8.99
CA MET A 1 -5.92 16.47 9.06
C MET A 1 -5.92 15.34 8.03
N ASN A 2 -5.22 15.50 6.90
CA ASN A 2 -5.13 14.45 5.89
C ASN A 2 -3.88 13.62 6.21
N CYS A 3 -4.04 12.34 6.53
CA CYS A 3 -2.90 11.47 6.78
C CYS A 3 -2.36 11.00 5.42
N CYS A 4 -1.08 11.22 5.13
CA CYS A 4 -0.43 10.67 3.95
C CYS A 4 0.23 9.34 4.31
N PHE A 5 0.13 8.34 3.45
CA PHE A 5 0.84 7.08 3.61
C PHE A 5 1.75 6.81 2.41
N ARG A 6 2.83 6.09 2.69
CA ARG A 6 3.76 5.57 1.70
C ARG A 6 3.83 4.06 1.87
N LEU A 7 3.52 3.32 0.82
CA LEU A 7 3.52 1.86 0.81
C LEU A 7 4.61 1.36 -0.14
N LYS A 8 5.57 0.62 0.41
CA LYS A 8 6.59 -0.09 -0.38
C LYS A 8 6.18 -1.56 -0.48
N THR A 9 5.89 -2.00 -1.69
CA THR A 9 5.53 -3.39 -2.00
C THR A 9 6.72 -4.07 -2.65
N SER A 10 7.03 -5.29 -2.23
CA SER A 10 8.03 -6.15 -2.86
C SER A 10 7.38 -7.38 -3.47
N MET A 11 7.83 -7.76 -4.67
CA MET A 11 7.34 -8.93 -5.39
C MET A 11 8.50 -9.67 -6.04
N TYR A 12 8.42 -10.99 -6.09
CA TYR A 12 9.36 -11.85 -6.80
C TYR A 12 8.62 -13.10 -7.27
N GLY A 13 9.13 -13.75 -8.30
CA GLY A 13 8.51 -14.95 -8.85
C GLY A 13 8.62 -15.01 -10.36
N ARG A 14 7.86 -15.93 -10.95
CA ARG A 14 7.85 -16.16 -12.39
C ARG A 14 6.48 -15.88 -12.97
N ILE A 15 6.45 -15.33 -14.16
CA ILE A 15 5.23 -15.23 -14.96
C ILE A 15 5.21 -16.36 -15.97
N ARG A 16 4.04 -16.97 -16.15
CA ARG A 16 3.78 -17.97 -17.19
C ARG A 16 2.69 -17.43 -18.09
N ILE A 17 2.99 -17.38 -19.38
CA ILE A 17 2.06 -16.90 -20.41
C ILE A 17 1.73 -18.08 -21.30
N LEU A 18 0.44 -18.38 -21.44
CA LEU A 18 -0.10 -19.42 -22.31
C LEU A 18 -0.57 -18.77 -23.60
N PHE A 19 -0.12 -19.27 -24.74
CA PHE A 19 -0.59 -18.83 -26.05
C PHE A 19 -1.65 -19.82 -26.54
N LEU A 20 -2.87 -19.31 -26.72
CA LEU A 20 -3.98 -20.06 -27.30
C LEU A 20 -4.24 -19.48 -28.68
N ASP A 21 -4.14 -20.32 -29.71
CA ASP A 21 -4.53 -19.96 -31.06
C ASP A 21 -6.01 -20.36 -31.28
N PRO A 22 -6.92 -19.41 -31.56
CA PRO A 22 -8.33 -19.74 -31.76
C PRO A 22 -8.61 -20.49 -33.07
N ILE A 23 -7.66 -20.53 -34.01
CA ILE A 23 -7.84 -21.08 -35.36
C ILE A 23 -7.17 -22.45 -35.50
N HIS A 24 -6.09 -22.71 -34.75
CA HIS A 24 -5.29 -23.93 -34.88
C HIS A 24 -5.43 -24.89 -33.69
N ASP A 25 -5.04 -26.15 -33.90
CA ASP A 25 -4.96 -27.15 -32.84
C ASP A 25 -3.92 -26.75 -31.77
N ASN A 26 -4.40 -26.54 -30.54
CA ASN A 26 -3.58 -26.17 -29.38
C ASN A 26 -3.04 -27.40 -28.61
N SER A 27 -3.06 -28.59 -29.22
CA SER A 27 -2.58 -29.84 -28.62
C SER A 27 -1.15 -29.76 -28.07
N LEU A 28 -0.29 -28.89 -28.63
CA LEU A 28 0.98 -28.49 -28.05
C LEU A 28 0.85 -27.12 -27.37
N ILE A 29 0.71 -27.11 -26.04
CA ILE A 29 0.68 -25.88 -25.24
C ILE A 29 2.01 -25.14 -25.42
N LYS A 30 1.98 -24.03 -26.16
CA LYS A 30 3.10 -23.09 -26.22
C LYS A 30 2.98 -22.17 -25.01
N TYR A 31 3.91 -22.28 -24.08
CA TYR A 31 4.01 -21.36 -22.96
C TYR A 31 5.38 -20.71 -22.90
N LEU A 32 5.41 -19.45 -22.46
CA LEU A 32 6.63 -18.77 -22.07
C LEU A 32 6.64 -18.66 -20.55
N GLU A 33 7.77 -19.01 -19.94
CA GLU A 33 8.04 -18.80 -18.52
C GLU A 33 9.26 -17.89 -18.39
N GLY A 34 9.14 -16.85 -17.56
CA GLY A 34 10.23 -15.92 -17.30
C GLY A 34 10.23 -15.40 -15.88
N ASP A 35 11.41 -15.02 -15.39
CA ASP A 35 11.54 -14.33 -14.10
C ASP A 35 10.92 -12.93 -14.21
N LEU A 36 9.95 -12.65 -13.33
CA LEU A 36 9.16 -11.42 -13.39
C LEU A 36 10.04 -10.18 -13.26
N GLY A 37 11.00 -10.21 -12.33
CA GLY A 37 11.88 -9.06 -12.10
C GLY A 37 12.87 -8.83 -13.23
N THR A 38 13.30 -9.88 -13.93
CA THR A 38 14.13 -9.77 -15.15
C THR A 38 13.34 -9.13 -16.28
N ILE A 39 12.09 -9.55 -16.52
CA ILE A 39 11.22 -8.95 -17.54
C ILE A 39 11.00 -7.46 -17.26
N ILE A 40 10.68 -7.09 -16.02
CA ILE A 40 10.48 -5.68 -15.65
C ILE A 40 11.77 -4.89 -15.81
N GLN A 41 12.92 -5.45 -15.43
CA GLN A 41 14.20 -4.77 -15.61
C GLN A 41 14.50 -4.50 -17.09
N GLU A 42 14.24 -5.46 -17.96
CA GLU A 42 14.42 -5.29 -19.40
C GLU A 42 13.49 -4.22 -19.96
N SER A 43 12.22 -4.21 -19.54
CA SER A 43 11.27 -3.14 -19.89
C SER A 43 11.79 -1.76 -19.48
N LEU A 44 12.20 -1.61 -18.21
CA LEU A 44 12.76 -0.37 -17.65
C LEU A 44 14.04 0.10 -18.37
N LYS A 45 14.83 -0.83 -18.92
CA LYS A 45 16.02 -0.50 -19.73
C LYS A 45 15.66 -0.13 -21.17
N SER A 46 14.62 -0.77 -21.72
CA SER A 46 14.19 -0.60 -23.11
C SER A 46 13.44 0.70 -23.35
N ASP A 47 12.98 1.34 -22.27
CA ASP A 47 12.19 2.56 -22.35
C ASP A 47 13.00 3.72 -22.96
N ARG A 48 12.56 4.07 -24.17
CA ARG A 48 12.78 5.32 -24.88
C ARG A 48 12.21 6.55 -24.13
N PHE A 49 11.87 6.41 -22.85
CA PHE A 49 11.36 7.44 -21.93
C PHE A 49 12.46 8.19 -21.17
N LYS A 50 13.73 8.09 -21.57
CA LYS A 50 14.77 9.04 -21.15
C LYS A 50 14.61 10.41 -21.82
N GLN A 51 13.38 10.92 -21.94
CA GLN A 51 13.14 12.31 -22.28
C GLN A 51 12.64 13.00 -21.02
N ASN A 52 13.45 13.97 -20.58
CA ASN A 52 13.21 14.94 -19.52
C ASN A 52 13.74 14.50 -18.16
N ASP A 53 15.04 14.76 -18.00
CA ASP A 53 15.63 15.50 -16.88
C ASP A 53 15.10 15.27 -15.45
N ILE A 54 16.11 15.13 -14.58
CA ILE A 54 16.09 15.20 -13.11
C ILE A 54 15.72 13.88 -12.45
N GLU A 55 16.72 13.32 -11.75
CA GLU A 55 16.70 12.48 -10.53
C GLU A 55 15.33 12.21 -9.88
N GLN A 56 14.37 11.67 -10.62
CA GLN A 56 13.07 11.29 -10.10
C GLN A 56 13.18 9.88 -9.56
N ASN A 57 13.12 9.78 -8.23
CA ASN A 57 12.86 8.55 -7.47
C ASN A 57 11.90 7.65 -8.25
N SER A 58 12.43 6.66 -8.96
CA SER A 58 11.59 5.74 -9.71
C SER A 58 10.73 5.00 -8.71
N TYR A 59 9.42 5.17 -8.81
CA TYR A 59 8.44 4.43 -8.00
C TYR A 59 8.51 2.92 -8.26
N LEU A 60 9.30 2.47 -9.25
CA LEU A 60 9.53 1.08 -9.61
C LEU A 60 11.03 0.83 -9.80
N TRP A 61 11.59 -0.17 -9.11
CA TRP A 61 12.96 -0.62 -9.37
C TRP A 61 13.12 -2.11 -9.09
N THR A 62 14.26 -2.67 -9.53
CA THR A 62 14.56 -4.10 -9.37
C THR A 62 15.91 -4.31 -8.73
N GLU A 63 16.03 -5.28 -7.82
CA GLU A 63 17.30 -5.70 -7.22
C GLU A 63 17.51 -7.21 -7.44
N SER A 64 18.78 -7.62 -7.58
CA SER A 64 19.13 -9.04 -7.68
C SER A 64 19.09 -9.71 -6.30
N MET A 65 18.54 -10.92 -6.21
CA MET A 65 18.67 -11.71 -4.97
C MET A 65 20.09 -12.29 -4.85
N LEU A 66 20.69 -12.18 -3.65
CA LEU A 66 22.07 -12.65 -3.41
C LEU A 66 22.28 -14.16 -3.60
N LYS A 67 21.22 -14.97 -3.49
CA LYS A 67 21.29 -16.45 -3.49
C LYS A 67 20.42 -17.10 -4.57
N SER A 68 19.88 -16.32 -5.51
CA SER A 68 18.95 -16.81 -6.53
C SER A 68 19.16 -16.03 -7.83
N ASN A 69 18.93 -16.68 -8.97
CA ASN A 69 18.89 -16.01 -10.27
C ASN A 69 17.60 -15.19 -10.47
N GLN A 70 16.78 -15.03 -9.42
CA GLN A 70 15.58 -14.21 -9.42
C GLN A 70 15.87 -12.77 -9.05
N ARG A 71 15.00 -11.87 -9.50
CA ARG A 71 15.04 -10.46 -9.13
C ARG A 71 13.80 -10.08 -8.34
N ILE A 72 13.99 -9.20 -7.35
CA ILE A 72 12.91 -8.61 -6.57
C ILE A 72 12.54 -7.29 -7.24
N ILE A 73 11.24 -7.07 -7.40
CA ILE A 73 10.65 -5.82 -7.85
C ILE A 73 10.17 -5.06 -6.63
N TYR A 74 10.46 -3.78 -6.57
CA TYR A 74 9.94 -2.87 -5.56
C TYR A 74 9.08 -1.81 -6.21
N ILE A 75 7.90 -1.59 -5.62
CA ILE A 75 6.95 -0.56 -6.02
C ILE A 75 6.70 0.35 -4.82
N GLU A 76 6.93 1.64 -4.98
CA GLU A 76 6.60 2.65 -4.00
C GLU A 76 5.34 3.40 -4.44
N THR A 77 4.30 3.36 -3.61
CA THR A 77 3.02 4.03 -3.84
C THR A 77 2.74 5.04 -2.73
N TYR A 78 2.16 6.17 -3.10
CA TYR A 78 1.80 7.24 -2.18
C TYR A 78 0.29 7.45 -2.22
N GLY A 79 -0.32 7.65 -1.05
CA GLY A 79 -1.76 7.88 -0.94
C GLY A 79 -2.12 8.81 0.21
N LYS A 80 -3.37 9.28 0.20
CA LYS A 80 -3.94 10.11 1.26
C LYS A 80 -5.16 9.42 1.84
N CYS A 81 -5.21 9.27 3.15
CA CYS A 81 -6.38 8.81 3.89
C CYS A 81 -7.07 9.99 4.57
N LYS A 82 -8.40 10.03 4.44
CA LYS A 82 -9.28 10.89 5.23
C LYS A 82 -9.99 10.04 6.25
N PHE A 83 -9.71 10.26 7.53
CA PHE A 83 -10.44 9.64 8.63
C PHE A 83 -11.46 10.62 9.20
N ARG A 84 -12.67 10.13 9.51
CA ARG A 84 -13.66 10.87 10.29
C ARG A 84 -13.95 10.06 11.55
N PHE A 85 -13.51 10.56 12.69
CA PHE A 85 -13.84 9.99 13.99
C PHE A 85 -14.95 10.83 14.62
N GLY A 86 -16.02 10.17 15.09
CA GLY A 86 -17.02 10.81 15.95
C GLY A 86 -16.51 10.81 17.39
N ILE A 87 -16.31 11.99 17.97
CA ILE A 87 -15.99 12.11 19.40
C ILE A 87 -17.31 12.08 20.15
N HIS A 88 -17.54 11.02 20.93
CA HIS A 88 -18.70 10.93 21.82
C HIS A 88 -18.30 11.43 23.20
N GLN A 89 -18.80 12.59 23.61
CA GLN A 89 -18.56 13.16 24.95
C GLN A 89 -19.83 13.00 25.78
N PHE A 90 -19.73 12.26 26.89
CA PHE A 90 -20.77 12.22 27.92
C PHE A 90 -20.37 13.19 29.04
N VAL A 91 -21.29 14.07 29.41
CA VAL A 91 -21.18 14.93 30.60
C VAL A 91 -22.35 14.59 31.51
N GLU A 92 -22.04 14.13 32.72
CA GLU A 92 -23.02 13.89 33.78
C GLU A 92 -22.87 14.99 34.84
N VAL A 93 -23.97 15.67 35.17
CA VAL A 93 -24.00 16.71 36.20
C VAL A 93 -24.81 16.18 37.37
N ASN A 94 -24.15 16.01 38.52
CA ASN A 94 -24.80 15.62 39.76
C ASN A 94 -24.92 16.83 40.69
N GLN A 95 -26.14 17.29 40.93
CA GLN A 95 -26.43 18.36 41.88
C GLN A 95 -26.43 17.81 43.31
N LYS A 96 -25.53 18.31 44.16
CA LYS A 96 -25.60 18.03 45.60
C LYS A 96 -26.57 19.00 46.26
N VAL A 97 -27.60 18.48 46.91
CA VAL A 97 -28.51 19.26 47.75
C VAL A 97 -27.73 19.71 48.98
N HIS A 98 -27.56 21.01 49.15
CA HIS A 98 -26.98 21.58 50.36
C HIS A 98 -28.07 21.61 51.43
N LEU A 99 -28.04 20.68 52.38
CA LEU A 99 -28.88 20.74 53.56
C LEU A 99 -28.24 21.74 54.54
N GLU A 100 -28.84 22.91 54.70
CA GLU A 100 -28.52 23.83 55.78
C GLU A 100 -29.13 23.30 57.08
N ASN A 101 -28.28 22.86 58.00
CA ASN A 101 -28.70 22.51 59.35
C ASN A 101 -29.03 23.81 60.12
N ASN A 102 -30.31 24.18 60.15
CA ASN A 102 -30.81 25.18 61.09
C ASN A 102 -30.79 24.59 62.50
N TYR A 103 -29.74 24.89 63.27
CA TYR A 103 -29.76 24.69 64.71
C TYR A 103 -30.73 25.70 65.34
N ILE A 104 -31.87 25.18 65.80
CA ILE A 104 -32.83 25.90 66.64
C ILE A 104 -32.15 26.13 68.00
N ASN A 105 -31.83 27.39 68.31
CA ASN A 105 -31.48 27.82 69.66
C ASN A 105 -32.74 27.69 70.54
N ASN A 106 -32.76 26.69 71.42
CA ASN A 106 -33.70 26.66 72.54
C ASN A 106 -32.99 27.22 73.78
N ASN A 107 -33.40 28.44 74.15
CA ASN A 107 -33.33 29.13 75.45
C ASN A 107 -32.21 28.77 76.43
#